data_AF-A0A2A5RJL6-F1
#
_entry.id   AF-A0A2A5RJL6-F1
#
_cell.length_a   1.000
_cell.length_b   1.000
_cell.length_c   1.000
_cell.angle_alpha   90.00
_cell.angle_beta   90.00
_cell.angle_gamma   90.00
#
_symmetry.space_group_name_H-M   'P 1'
#
loop_
_entity.id
_entity.type
_entity.pdbx_description
1 polymer ?
#
loop_
_entity_poly.entity_id
_entity_poly.type
_entity_poly.pdbx_seq_one_letter_code
_entity_poly.pdbx_strand_id
1 'polypeptide(L)'
;MRNKHIENQIKKHPHISEASQHSPNTEIAILKLVVDSYLHGSQTCELHDGKTLGVSIHQGDVDHIHFFIDESHRVTVEVKNGMSRITFFKNKQLDDVNYVLPFTKCFGLSEKIVRESYKK
;
A
#
# COMPACT_ATOMS: atom_id res chain seq x y z
N MET A 1 -28.26 -35.60 -0.10
CA MET A 1 -27.17 -34.61 -0.20
C MET A 1 -27.69 -33.43 -1.00
N ARG A 2 -27.71 -32.21 -0.43
CA ARG A 2 -28.36 -31.03 -1.02
C ARG A 2 -27.25 -30.11 -1.57
N ASN A 3 -27.07 -30.09 -2.89
CA ASN A 3 -26.14 -29.17 -3.55
C ASN A 3 -26.70 -27.74 -3.47
N LYS A 4 -26.01 -26.85 -2.75
CA LYS A 4 -26.31 -25.41 -2.78
C LYS A 4 -25.57 -24.82 -3.98
N HIS A 5 -26.33 -24.50 -5.02
CA HIS A 5 -25.86 -23.70 -6.14
C HIS A 5 -25.66 -22.26 -5.63
N ILE A 6 -24.42 -21.78 -5.58
CA ILE A 6 -24.12 -20.39 -5.24
C ILE A 6 -24.14 -19.60 -6.54
N GLU A 7 -25.25 -18.89 -6.75
CA GLU A 7 -25.38 -17.91 -7.81
C GLU A 7 -24.47 -16.72 -7.48
N ASN A 8 -23.48 -16.47 -8.34
CA ASN A 8 -22.51 -15.38 -8.20
C ASN A 8 -23.19 -14.03 -8.50
N GLN A 9 -24.04 -13.56 -7.59
CA GLN A 9 -24.56 -12.20 -7.66
C GLN A 9 -23.47 -11.23 -7.23
N ILE A 10 -22.82 -10.59 -8.21
CA ILE A 10 -21.93 -9.46 -7.98
C ILE A 10 -22.77 -8.32 -7.41
N LYS A 11 -22.88 -8.27 -6.08
CA LYS A 11 -23.46 -7.13 -5.37
C LYS A 11 -22.50 -5.96 -5.57
N LYS A 12 -22.90 -5.00 -6.42
CA LYS A 12 -22.22 -3.70 -6.52
C LYS A 12 -22.34 -3.01 -5.15
N HIS A 13 -21.25 -3.00 -4.39
CA HIS A 13 -21.18 -2.28 -3.13
C HIS A 13 -21.23 -0.76 -3.38
N PRO A 14 -22.05 0.01 -2.64
CA PRO A 14 -22.40 1.40 -2.97
C PRO A 14 -21.34 2.47 -2.62
N HIS A 15 -20.09 2.10 -2.35
CA HIS A 15 -19.08 3.06 -1.85
C HIS A 15 -17.73 3.10 -2.58
N ILE A 16 -17.58 2.45 -3.74
CA ILE A 16 -16.32 2.51 -4.50
C ILE A 16 -16.44 3.61 -5.56
N SER A 17 -16.42 4.87 -5.14
CA SER A 17 -16.38 6.04 -6.04
C SER A 17 -14.97 6.60 -6.25
N GLU A 18 -13.95 5.96 -5.69
CA GLU A 18 -12.55 6.25 -6.02
C GLU A 18 -12.06 5.14 -6.95
N ALA A 19 -12.31 5.32 -8.26
CA ALA A 19 -11.59 4.58 -9.27
C ALA A 19 -10.12 4.97 -9.13
N SER A 20 -9.31 4.09 -8.54
CA SER A 20 -7.89 4.35 -8.42
C SER A 20 -7.27 4.50 -9.81
N GLN A 21 -6.45 5.52 -9.98
CA GLN A 21 -5.77 5.81 -11.25
C GLN A 21 -4.60 4.85 -11.52
N HIS A 22 -4.41 3.83 -10.68
CA HIS A 22 -3.28 2.92 -10.72
C HIS A 22 -3.65 1.61 -11.41
N SER A 23 -2.65 0.94 -11.99
CA SER A 23 -2.89 -0.37 -12.59
C SER A 23 -3.37 -1.33 -11.48
N PRO A 24 -4.48 -2.08 -11.67
CA PRO A 24 -4.96 -3.03 -10.66
C PRO A 24 -3.89 -4.05 -10.25
N ASN A 25 -2.98 -4.38 -11.17
CA ASN A 25 -1.87 -5.29 -10.91
C ASN A 25 -0.87 -4.71 -9.90
N THR A 26 -0.57 -3.40 -9.98
CA THR A 26 0.33 -2.70 -9.04
C THR A 26 -0.29 -2.65 -7.65
N GLU A 27 -1.58 -2.34 -7.54
CA GLU A 27 -2.26 -2.31 -6.23
C GLU A 27 -2.25 -3.69 -5.56
N ILE A 28 -2.56 -4.75 -6.32
CA ILE A 28 -2.55 -6.13 -5.80
C ILE A 28 -1.14 -6.54 -5.38
N ALA A 29 -0.11 -6.21 -6.16
CA ALA A 29 1.28 -6.54 -5.83
C ALA A 29 1.71 -5.85 -4.53
N ILE A 30 1.37 -4.57 -4.36
CA ILE A 30 1.69 -3.82 -3.14
C ILE A 30 0.93 -4.34 -1.94
N LEU A 31 -0.37 -4.63 -2.08
CA LEU A 31 -1.17 -5.21 -1.00
C LEU A 31 -0.59 -6.55 -0.53
N LYS A 32 -0.24 -7.44 -1.47
CA LYS A 32 0.42 -8.71 -1.15
C LYS A 32 1.74 -8.47 -0.42
N LEU A 33 2.59 -7.58 -0.95
CA LEU A 33 3.87 -7.25 -0.33
C LEU A 33 3.71 -6.76 1.11
N VAL A 34 2.73 -5.89 1.38
CA VAL A 34 2.43 -5.39 2.74
C VAL A 34 1.97 -6.53 3.64
N VAL A 35 1.04 -7.39 3.18
CA VAL A 35 0.56 -8.54 3.95
C VAL A 35 1.69 -9.51 4.27
N ASP A 36 2.51 -9.86 3.27
CA ASP A 36 3.64 -10.77 3.44
C ASP A 36 4.67 -10.18 4.42
N SER A 37 4.87 -8.86 4.39
CA SER A 37 5.78 -8.17 5.32
C SER A 37 5.28 -8.19 6.76
N TYR A 38 3.97 -8.14 6.99
CA TYR A 38 3.41 -8.30 8.33
C TYR A 38 3.61 -9.72 8.88
N LEU A 39 3.70 -10.72 8.01
CA LEU A 39 3.88 -12.13 8.40
C LEU A 39 5.37 -12.51 8.52
N HIS A 40 6.23 -11.92 7.71
CA HIS A 40 7.61 -12.38 7.50
C HIS A 40 8.67 -11.29 7.72
N GLY A 41 8.27 -10.08 8.10
CA GLY A 41 9.18 -8.95 8.33
C GLY A 41 9.53 -8.22 7.03
N SER A 42 10.82 -8.08 6.72
CA SER A 42 11.24 -7.38 5.50
C SER A 42 11.00 -8.24 4.26
N GLN A 43 10.26 -7.73 3.28
CA GLN A 43 9.99 -8.39 2.00
C GLN A 43 10.24 -7.45 0.83
N THR A 44 10.50 -8.04 -0.34
CA THR A 44 10.69 -7.32 -1.60
C THR A 44 9.94 -8.02 -2.72
N CYS A 45 9.49 -7.27 -3.72
CA CYS A 45 8.98 -7.82 -4.98
C CYS A 45 9.46 -7.01 -6.17
N GLU A 46 9.73 -7.68 -7.29
CA GLU A 46 10.04 -7.05 -8.57
C GLU A 46 8.75 -6.96 -9.41
N LEU A 47 8.49 -5.79 -9.97
CA LEU A 47 7.35 -5.53 -10.83
C LEU A 47 7.72 -5.74 -12.31
N HIS A 48 6.69 -5.86 -13.16
CA HIS A 48 6.87 -6.08 -14.60
C HIS A 48 7.58 -4.94 -15.34
N ASP A 49 7.60 -3.73 -14.78
CA ASP A 49 8.32 -2.57 -15.30
C ASP A 49 9.80 -2.55 -14.86
N GLY A 50 10.26 -3.59 -14.15
CA GLY A 50 11.62 -3.73 -13.64
C GLY A 50 11.89 -2.98 -12.34
N LYS A 51 10.89 -2.29 -11.76
CA LYS A 51 11.05 -1.66 -10.44
C LYS A 51 11.03 -2.69 -9.33
N THR A 52 11.91 -2.53 -8.35
CA THR A 52 11.89 -3.33 -7.12
C THR A 52 11.23 -2.57 -5.99
N LEU A 53 10.15 -3.11 -5.44
CA LEU A 53 9.50 -2.58 -4.25
C LEU A 53 9.95 -3.35 -3.01
N GLY A 54 10.13 -2.64 -1.90
CA GLY A 54 10.45 -3.23 -0.61
C GLY A 54 9.55 -2.69 0.49
N VAL A 55 9.14 -3.57 1.41
CA VAL A 55 8.47 -3.20 2.65
C VAL A 55 9.21 -3.83 3.82
N SER A 56 9.49 -3.04 4.85
CA SER A 56 10.04 -3.53 6.12
C SER A 56 9.18 -3.04 7.26
N ILE A 57 8.79 -3.95 8.15
CA ILE A 57 7.92 -3.66 9.28
C ILE A 57 8.65 -3.95 10.58
N HIS A 58 8.82 -2.91 11.40
CA HIS A 58 9.29 -3.03 12.77
C HIS A 58 8.09 -2.92 13.70
N GLN A 59 7.68 -4.05 14.27
CA GLN A 59 6.53 -4.14 15.18
C GLN A 59 6.90 -3.73 16.60
N GLY A 60 5.97 -3.08 17.30
CA GLY A 60 6.17 -2.65 18.69
C GLY A 60 4.97 -1.90 19.25
N ASP A 61 5.19 -1.02 20.24
CA ASP A 61 4.14 -0.11 20.74
C ASP A 61 3.60 0.84 19.65
N VAL A 62 4.44 1.08 18.64
CA VAL A 62 4.13 1.76 17.40
C VAL A 62 4.78 0.94 16.29
N ASP A 63 3.99 0.51 15.31
CA ASP A 63 4.54 -0.17 14.15
C ASP A 63 5.14 0.86 13.21
N HIS A 64 6.37 0.63 12.77
CA HIS A 64 7.03 1.45 11.75
C HIS A 64 7.13 0.64 10.45
N ILE A 65 6.42 1.09 9.43
CA ILE A 65 6.38 0.47 8.11
C ILE A 65 7.17 1.34 7.15
N HIS A 66 8.30 0.82 6.68
CA HIS A 66 9.16 1.46 5.71
C HIS A 66 8.88 0.94 4.31
N PHE A 67 8.76 1.86 3.35
CA PHE A 67 8.56 1.55 1.95
C PHE A 67 9.74 2.02 1.10
N PHE A 68 10.22 1.12 0.25
CA PHE A 68 11.39 1.29 -0.59
C PHE A 68 10.99 1.10 -2.06
N ILE A 69 11.59 1.91 -2.93
CA ILE A 69 11.53 1.76 -4.38
C ILE A 69 12.97 1.81 -4.89
N ASP A 70 13.42 0.74 -5.52
CA ASP A 70 14.78 0.53 -6.01
C ASP A 70 15.82 0.85 -4.91
N GLU A 71 15.66 0.15 -3.77
CA GLU A 71 16.48 0.29 -2.54
C GLU A 71 16.43 1.68 -1.87
N SER A 72 15.79 2.67 -2.49
CA SER A 72 15.64 4.00 -1.92
C SER A 72 14.43 4.05 -0.98
N HIS A 73 14.68 4.33 0.30
CA HIS A 73 13.62 4.58 1.29
C HIS A 73 12.78 5.82 0.89
N ARG A 74 11.48 5.61 0.68
CA ARG A 74 10.55 6.64 0.20
C ARG A 74 9.59 7.12 1.26
N VAL A 75 8.99 6.20 2.00
CA VAL A 75 7.91 6.54 2.94
C VAL A 75 8.08 5.72 4.21
N THR A 76 7.86 6.35 5.37
CA THR A 76 7.56 5.63 6.60
C THR A 76 6.14 5.97 7.04
N VAL A 77 5.36 4.93 7.30
CA VAL A 77 4.06 5.02 7.97
C VAL A 77 4.21 4.49 9.38
N GLU A 78 3.77 5.26 10.35
CA GLU A 78 3.56 4.80 11.72
C GLU A 78 2.11 4.37 11.91
N VAL A 79 1.90 3.21 12.51
CA VAL A 79 0.57 2.73 12.92
C VAL A 79 0.56 2.55 14.44
N LYS A 80 -0.37 3.25 15.10
CA LYS A 80 -0.60 3.14 16.54
C LYS A 80 -2.09 3.11 16.83
N ASN A 81 -2.56 2.10 17.56
CA ASN A 81 -3.98 1.97 17.93
C ASN A 81 -4.94 2.08 16.73
N GLY A 82 -4.57 1.49 15.59
CA GLY A 82 -5.34 1.55 14.34
C GLY A 82 -5.30 2.90 13.60
N MET A 83 -4.53 3.87 14.10
CA MET A 83 -4.34 5.17 13.47
C MET A 83 -3.01 5.21 12.74
N SER A 84 -3.05 5.63 11.48
CA SER A 84 -1.87 5.71 10.61
C SER A 84 -1.44 7.15 10.38
N ARG A 85 -0.14 7.41 10.33
CA ARG A 85 0.42 8.71 9.91
C ARG A 85 1.72 8.53 9.13
N ILE A 86 1.98 9.43 8.17
CA ILE A 86 3.27 9.50 7.48
C ILE A 86 4.24 10.28 8.36
N THR A 87 5.37 9.67 8.71
CA THR A 87 6.44 10.32 9.50
C THR A 87 7.70 10.59 8.72
N PHE A 88 7.90 9.89 7.61
CA PHE A 88 8.97 10.17 6.66
C PHE A 88 8.41 10.13 5.25
N PHE A 89 8.82 11.11 4.44
CA PHE A 89 8.46 11.18 3.04
C PHE A 89 9.64 11.76 2.24
N LYS A 90 10.15 11.00 1.27
CA LYS A 90 11.23 11.43 0.40
C LYS A 90 10.76 11.47 -1.05
N ASN A 91 10.48 12.69 -1.51
CA ASN A 91 10.14 12.96 -2.89
C ASN A 91 11.42 13.06 -3.73
N LYS A 92 11.66 12.12 -4.66
CA LYS A 92 12.73 12.27 -5.68
C LYS A 92 12.20 12.25 -7.11
N GLN A 93 11.09 11.56 -7.39
CA GLN A 93 10.57 11.36 -8.74
C GLN A 93 9.04 11.36 -8.73
N LEU A 94 8.44 12.03 -9.71
CA LEU A 94 6.98 12.15 -9.84
C LEU A 94 6.32 10.78 -10.00
N ASP A 95 6.99 9.85 -10.71
CA ASP A 95 6.46 8.52 -11.03
C ASP A 95 6.35 7.60 -9.80
N ASP A 96 7.09 7.88 -8.73
CA ASP A 96 7.03 7.11 -7.49
C ASP A 96 5.64 7.19 -6.84
N VAL A 97 4.85 8.23 -7.16
CA VAL A 97 3.48 8.41 -6.68
C VAL A 97 2.59 7.22 -7.01
N ASN A 98 2.85 6.54 -8.13
CA ASN A 98 2.07 5.39 -8.58
C ASN A 98 2.23 4.14 -7.70
N TYR A 99 3.30 4.08 -6.90
CA TYR A 99 3.54 3.00 -5.94
C TYR A 99 3.26 3.46 -4.50
N VAL A 100 3.56 4.73 -4.20
CA VAL A 100 3.33 5.32 -2.89
C VAL A 100 1.84 5.42 -2.55
N LEU A 101 0.98 5.80 -3.50
CA LEU A 101 -0.46 5.93 -3.24
C LEU A 101 -1.12 4.58 -2.89
N PRO A 102 -0.95 3.50 -3.68
CA PRO A 102 -1.45 2.18 -3.28
C PRO A 102 -0.88 1.69 -1.94
N PHE A 103 0.41 1.94 -1.68
CA PHE A 103 1.05 1.57 -0.42
C PHE A 103 0.40 2.29 0.77
N THR A 104 0.26 3.61 0.71
CA THR A 104 -0.34 4.41 1.80
C THR A 104 -1.83 4.12 1.99
N LYS A 105 -2.53 3.75 0.91
CA LYS A 105 -3.93 3.28 0.95
C LYS A 105 -4.10 2.02 1.80
N CYS A 106 -3.12 1.11 1.84
CA CYS A 106 -3.15 -0.06 2.73
C CYS A 106 -3.27 0.31 4.22
N PHE A 107 -2.90 1.53 4.59
CA PHE A 107 -2.94 2.05 5.96
C PHE A 107 -4.07 3.05 6.18
N GLY A 108 -5.03 3.18 5.25
CA GLY A 108 -6.17 4.08 5.38
C GLY A 108 -5.83 5.56 5.24
N LEU A 109 -4.65 5.89 4.70
CA LEU A 109 -4.27 7.27 4.43
C LEU A 109 -4.94 7.76 3.14
N SER A 110 -5.56 8.94 3.19
CA SER A 110 -6.21 9.52 2.02
C SER A 110 -5.20 10.08 1.03
N GLU A 111 -5.52 10.02 -0.28
CA GLU A 111 -4.65 10.58 -1.31
C GLU A 111 -4.31 12.05 -1.06
N LYS A 112 -5.25 12.82 -0.50
CA LYS A 112 -5.05 14.24 -0.18
C LYS A 112 -3.86 14.43 0.77
N ILE A 113 -3.79 13.66 1.85
CA ILE A 113 -2.71 13.74 2.85
C ILE A 113 -1.37 13.36 2.22
N VAL A 114 -1.37 12.33 1.37
CA VAL A 114 -0.17 11.86 0.69
C VAL A 114 0.34 12.93 -0.28
N ARG A 115 -0.54 13.49 -1.12
CA ARG A 115 -0.20 14.55 -2.08
C ARG A 115 0.23 15.85 -1.41
N GLU A 116 -0.30 16.18 -0.24
CA GLU A 116 0.19 17.30 0.58
C GLU A 116 1.62 17.04 1.08
N SER A 117 1.96 15.78 1.38
CA SER A 117 3.31 15.38 1.81
C SER A 117 4.34 15.48 0.67
N TYR A 118 3.91 15.41 -0.60
CA TYR A 118 4.76 15.66 -1.78
C TYR A 118 5.13 17.14 -1.99
N LYS A 119 4.38 18.08 -1.38
CA LYS A 119 4.59 19.53 -1.54
C LYS A 119 5.55 20.13 -0.49
N LYS A 120 5.93 19.36 0.51
CA LYS A 120 6.89 19.74 1.56
C LYS A 120 8.30 19.35 1.15
#